data_AF-A0A7W0Q2Y8-F1
#
_entry.id   AF-A0A7W0Q2Y8-F1
#
_cell.length_a   1.000
_cell.length_b   1.000
_cell.length_c   1.000
_cell.angle_alpha   90.00
_cell.angle_beta   90.00
_cell.angle_gamma   90.00
#
_symmetry.space_group_name_H-M   'P 1'
#
loop_
_entity.id
_entity.type
_entity.pdbx_description
1 polymer ?
#
loop_
_entity_poly.entity_id
_entity_poly.type
_entity_poly.pdbx_seq_one_letter_code
_entity_poly.pdbx_strand_id
1 'polypeptide(L)' 'MGWRFQRRRKILPGVTLNVGKRSAGVSLGPRGAKVSAGTRGVGATLSLLGTGLAYVWRKRR' A
#
# COMPACT_ATOMS: atom_id res chain seq x y z
N MET A 1 -14.56 -8.77 -23.94
CA MET A 1 -14.66 -9.00 -22.48
C MET A 1 -13.29 -9.46 -21.97
N GLY A 2 -12.50 -8.57 -21.37
CA GLY A 2 -11.08 -8.81 -21.11
C GLY A 2 -10.75 -9.12 -19.65
N TRP A 3 -9.98 -10.19 -19.41
CA TRP A 3 -9.48 -10.58 -18.09
C TRP A 3 -8.68 -9.45 -17.41
N ARG A 4 -9.30 -8.81 -16.41
CA ARG A 4 -8.62 -7.94 -15.45
C ARG A 4 -7.97 -8.79 -14.37
N PHE A 5 -6.71 -9.17 -14.59
CA PHE A 5 -5.88 -9.82 -13.56
C PHE A 5 -5.49 -8.77 -12.51
N GLN A 6 -6.31 -8.62 -11.47
CA GLN A 6 -5.98 -7.92 -10.24
C GLN A 6 -6.13 -8.91 -9.09
N ARG A 7 -5.01 -9.35 -8.51
CA ARG A 7 -4.97 -10.29 -7.40
C ARG A 7 -4.47 -9.56 -6.16
N ARG A 8 -5.36 -9.36 -5.19
CA ARG A 8 -5.01 -8.89 -3.85
C ARG A 8 -4.91 -10.10 -2.92
N ARG A 9 -3.74 -10.34 -2.32
CA ARG A 9 -3.55 -11.38 -1.30
C ARG A 9 -3.06 -10.76 0.00
N LYS A 10 -3.75 -11.05 1.10
CA LYS A 10 -3.23 -10.83 2.46
C LYS A 10 -2.26 -11.98 2.75
N ILE A 11 -1.00 -11.67 3.04
CA ILE A 11 -0.03 -12.69 3.46
C ILE A 11 -0.02 -12.78 4.98
N LEU A 12 0.02 -11.64 5.65
CA LEU A 12 0.08 -11.52 7.10
C LEU A 12 -0.92 -10.44 7.57
N PRO A 13 -1.38 -10.46 8.82
CA PRO A 13 -2.11 -9.34 9.40
C PRO A 13 -1.25 -8.06 9.30
N GLY A 14 -1.72 -7.08 8.53
CA GLY A 14 -0.97 -5.86 8.22
C GLY A 14 -0.19 -5.87 6.90
N VAL A 15 -0.07 -7.01 6.21
CA VAL A 15 0.66 -7.12 4.92
C VAL A 15 -0.29 -7.54 3.80
N THR A 16 -0.49 -6.66 2.84
CA THR A 16 -1.30 -6.89 1.64
C THR A 16 -0.45 -6.76 0.38
N LEU A 17 -0.40 -7.80 -0.44
CA LEU A 17 0.11 -7.73 -1.80
C LEU A 17 -1.02 -7.39 -2.77
N ASN A 18 -0.76 -6.45 -3.66
CA ASN A 18 -1.57 -6.13 -4.82
C ASN A 18 -0.73 -6.45 -6.05
N VAL A 19 -1.10 -7.51 -6.76
CA VAL A 19 -0.44 -7.94 -8.00
C VAL A 19 -1.41 -7.75 -9.16
N GLY A 20 -1.08 -6.88 -10.10
CA GLY A 20 -1.84 -6.65 -11.32
C GLY A 20 -0.98 -6.84 -12.57
N LYS A 21 -1.60 -7.07 -13.72
CA LYS A 21 -0.96 -7.36 -15.02
C LYS A 21 0.23 -6.45 -15.42
N ARG A 22 0.27 -5.20 -14.94
CA ARG A 22 1.33 -4.21 -15.22
C ARG A 22 2.02 -3.66 -13.96
N SER A 23 1.56 -4.04 -12.77
CA SER A 23 2.05 -3.43 -11.53
C SER A 23 1.92 -4.36 -10.34
N ALA A 24 3.02 -4.54 -9.62
CA ALA A 24 3.03 -5.20 -8.33
C ALA A 24 3.30 -4.16 -7.23
N GLY A 25 2.58 -4.28 -6.11
CA GLY A 25 2.78 -3.43 -4.95
C GLY A 25 2.46 -4.16 -3.66
N VAL A 26 3.24 -3.89 -2.63
CA VAL A 26 3.13 -4.42 -1.29
C VAL A 26 2.71 -3.27 -0.37
N SER A 27 1.66 -3.44 0.40
CA SER A 27 1.29 -2.55 1.50
C SER A 27 1.57 -3.27 2.81
N LEU A 28 2.43 -2.68 3.63
CA LEU A 28 2.91 -3.18 4.92
C LEU A 28 2.53 -2.17 6.00
N GLY A 29 1.68 -2.54 6.95
CA GLY A 29 1.53 -1.81 8.20
C GLY A 29 0.13 -1.83 8.81
N PRO A 30 0.05 -1.65 10.14
CA PRO A 30 -1.20 -1.54 10.89
C PRO A 30 -1.92 -0.20 10.64
N ARG A 31 -3.14 -0.06 11.17
CA ARG A 31 -3.88 1.21 11.17
C ARG A 31 -3.06 2.25 11.94
N GLY A 32 -2.60 3.29 11.26
CA GLY A 32 -1.78 4.38 11.83
C GLY A 32 -0.34 4.46 11.31
N ALA A 33 0.22 3.37 10.77
CA ALA A 33 1.55 3.39 10.16
C ALA A 33 1.56 2.43 8.97
N LYS A 34 1.17 2.92 7.79
CA LYS A 34 1.04 2.12 6.58
C LYS A 34 2.10 2.51 5.56
N VAL A 35 3.00 1.60 5.25
CA VAL A 35 3.95 1.70 4.14
C VAL A 35 3.38 0.96 2.93
N SER A 36 3.60 1.47 1.73
CA SER A 36 3.14 0.91 0.47
C SER A 36 4.25 1.07 -0.56
N ALA A 37 4.87 -0.03 -0.98
CA ALA A 37 5.93 -0.06 -1.98
C ALA A 37 5.43 -0.78 -3.25
N GLY A 38 5.46 -0.14 -4.41
CA GLY A 38 5.11 -0.81 -5.67
C GLY A 38 5.77 -0.20 -6.89
N THR A 39 5.48 -0.77 -8.06
CA THR A 39 6.08 -0.33 -9.34
C THR A 39 5.77 1.13 -9.71
N ARG A 40 4.74 1.74 -9.13
CA ARG A 40 4.40 3.17 -9.31
C ARG A 40 5.07 4.11 -8.29
N GLY A 41 5.85 3.57 -7.36
CA GLY A 41 6.52 4.32 -6.31
C GLY A 41 6.29 3.76 -4.91
N VAL A 42 6.96 4.37 -3.95
CA VAL A 42 6.89 4.03 -2.52
C VAL A 42 6.17 5.16 -1.79
N GLY A 43 5.20 4.82 -0.97
CA GLY A 43 4.52 5.75 -0.08
C GLY A 43 4.50 5.23 1.35
N ALA A 44 4.68 6.12 2.31
CA ALA A 44 4.55 5.83 3.73
C ALA A 44 3.51 6.79 4.32
N THR A 45 2.58 6.24 5.08
CA THR A 45 1.56 7.00 5.81
C THR A 45 1.78 6.77 7.28
N LEU A 46 2.08 7.84 8.01
CA LEU A 46 2.24 7.85 9.46
C LEU A 46 1.15 8.76 10.01
N SER A 47 0.31 8.24 10.88
CA SER A 47 -0.74 8.99 11.55
C SER A 47 -0.44 9.01 13.04
N LEU A 48 -0.42 10.21 13.61
CA LEU A 48 -0.34 10.37 15.06
C LEU A 48 -1.75 10.13 15.62
N LEU A 49 -1.90 9.04 16.38
CA LEU A 49 -3.15 8.69 17.03
C LEU A 49 -3.53 9.77 18.05
N GLY A 50 -4.75 10.28 17.98
CA GLY A 50 -5.28 11.27 18.93
C GLY A 50 -5.10 12.74 18.52
N THR A 51 -4.34 13.06 17.47
CA THR A 51 -4.15 14.46 17.01
C THR A 51 -4.81 14.77 15.67
N GLY A 52 -5.36 13.77 14.97
CA GLY A 52 -5.96 13.95 13.64
C GLY A 52 -4.96 14.24 12.52
N LEU A 53 -3.66 14.29 12.83
CA LEU A 53 -2.59 14.58 11.88
C LEU A 53 -2.09 13.28 11.23
N ALA A 54 -2.13 13.26 9.90
CA ALA A 54 -1.60 12.18 9.09
C ALA A 54 -0.57 12.73 8.10
N TYR A 55 0.67 12.26 8.23
CA TYR A 55 1.74 12.53 7.29
C TYR A 55 1.76 11.45 6.20
N VAL A 56 1.53 11.86 4.96
CA VAL A 56 1.55 10.96 3.80
C VAL A 56 2.73 11.33 2.93
N TRP A 57 3.79 10.54 3.02
CA TRP A 57 4.92 10.63 2.11
C TRP A 57 4.66 9.75 0.89
N ARG A 58 4.76 10.30 -0.32
CA ARG A 58 4.58 9.53 -1.56
C ARG A 58 5.66 9.94 -2.55
N LYS A 59 6.64 9.07 -2.76
CA LYS A 59 7.65 9.22 -3.80
C LYS A 59 7.16 8.49 -5.06
N ARG A 60 6.56 9.24 -5.99
CA ARG A 60 6.35 8.77 -7.37
C ARG A 60 7.69 8.91 -8.10
N ARG A 61 8.12 7.82 -8.73
CA ARG A 61 9.18 7.87 -9.75
C ARG A 61 8.54 8.20 -11.09
#